data_AF-E5XUI1-F1
#
_entry.id   AF-E5XUI1-F1
#
_cell.length_a   1.000
_cell.length_b   1.000
_cell.length_c   1.000
_cell.angle_alpha   90.00
_cell.angle_beta   90.00
_cell.angle_gamma   90.00
#
_symmetry.space_group_name_H-M   'P 1'
#
loop_
_entity.id
_entity.type
_entity.pdbx_description
1 polymer ?
#
loop_
_entity_poly.entity_id
_entity_poly.type
_entity_poly.pdbx_seq_one_letter_code
_entity_poly.pdbx_strand_id
1 'polypeptide(L)' 'MGIADKAEEFGGKAKEAAGDLTDNDQLKAEGLADQASAKIKQAAEDVADKAKDVVDGIKDKLSGK' A
#
# COMPACT_ATOMS: atom_id res chain seq x y z
N MET A 1 -2.86 10.43 -5.83
CA MET A 1 -2.36 10.47 -4.43
C MET A 1 -3.39 11.20 -3.60
N GLY A 2 -4.30 10.43 -3.03
CA GLY A 2 -5.49 10.93 -2.35
C GLY A 2 -5.21 11.27 -0.90
N ILE A 3 -6.14 11.96 -0.26
CA ILE A 3 -6.10 12.27 1.17
C ILE A 3 -6.08 10.97 2.01
N ALA A 4 -6.61 9.86 1.46
CA ALA A 4 -6.62 8.53 2.07
C ALA A 4 -5.20 7.97 2.30
N ASP A 5 -4.32 8.02 1.29
CA ASP A 5 -2.92 7.53 1.40
C ASP A 5 -2.19 8.22 2.56
N LYS A 6 -2.42 9.53 2.70
CA LYS A 6 -1.76 10.36 3.70
C LYS A 6 -2.36 10.18 5.10
N ALA A 7 -3.64 9.86 5.19
CA ALA A 7 -4.32 9.57 6.45
C ALA A 7 -3.90 8.21 7.03
N GLU A 8 -3.75 7.19 6.18
CA GLU A 8 -3.20 5.88 6.59
C GLU A 8 -1.75 6.00 7.05
N GLU A 9 -0.90 6.73 6.32
CA GLU A 9 0.48 7.00 6.75
C GLU A 9 0.55 7.73 8.09
N PHE A 10 -0.36 8.69 8.31
CA PHE A 10 -0.42 9.45 9.55
C PHE A 10 -0.93 8.59 10.71
N GLY A 11 -1.94 7.75 10.47
CA GLY A 11 -2.48 6.81 11.46
C GLY A 11 -1.46 5.75 11.89
N GLY A 12 -0.68 5.20 10.96
CA GLY A 12 0.38 4.24 11.23
C GLY A 12 1.49 4.84 12.11
N LYS A 13 1.98 6.04 11.75
CA LYS A 13 2.98 6.76 12.57
C LYS A 13 2.43 7.16 13.93
N ALA A 14 1.14 7.53 14.01
CA ALA A 14 0.50 7.85 15.28
C ALA A 14 0.36 6.62 16.20
N LYS A 15 0.00 5.45 15.66
CA LYS A 15 0.00 4.18 16.41
C LYS A 15 1.40 3.79 16.89
N GLU A 16 2.41 3.99 16.04
CA GLU A 16 3.80 3.72 16.38
C GLU A 16 4.29 4.63 17.53
N ALA A 17 4.06 5.94 17.41
CA ALA A 17 4.42 6.92 18.43
C ALA A 17 3.63 6.73 19.73
N ALA A 18 2.33 6.41 19.64
CA ALA A 18 1.53 6.07 20.80
C ALA A 18 2.08 4.81 21.48
N GLY A 19 2.30 3.72 20.74
CA GLY A 19 2.85 2.47 21.25
C GLY A 19 4.21 2.65 21.94
N ASP A 20 5.10 3.46 21.36
CA ASP A 20 6.40 3.78 21.98
C ASP A 20 6.24 4.61 23.27
N LEU A 21 5.25 5.50 23.34
CA LEU A 21 4.99 6.34 24.51
C LEU A 21 4.29 5.60 25.65
N THR A 22 3.46 4.59 25.36
CA THR A 22 2.76 3.77 26.37
C THR A 22 3.46 2.44 26.68
N ASP A 23 4.66 2.17 26.15
CA ASP A 23 5.31 0.85 26.24
C ASP A 23 4.35 -0.29 25.79
N ASN A 24 3.57 -0.03 24.75
CA ASN A 24 2.60 -0.97 24.21
C ASN A 24 3.11 -1.52 22.87
N ASP A 25 3.86 -2.62 22.96
CA ASP A 25 4.40 -3.35 21.80
C ASP A 25 3.34 -3.70 20.75
N GLN A 26 2.09 -3.91 21.16
CA GLN A 26 1.02 -4.26 20.23
C GLN A 26 0.67 -3.09 19.30
N LEU A 27 0.57 -1.87 19.83
CA LEU A 27 0.29 -0.66 19.04
C LEU A 27 1.44 -0.33 18.08
N LYS A 28 2.68 -0.52 18.54
CA LYS A 28 3.89 -0.34 17.72
C LYS A 28 3.96 -1.37 16.59
N ALA A 29 3.67 -2.63 16.90
CA ALA A 29 3.64 -3.71 15.91
C ALA A 29 2.52 -3.50 14.88
N GLU A 30 1.33 -3.08 15.31
CA GLU A 30 0.24 -2.72 14.39
C GLU A 30 0.64 -1.59 13.44
N GLY A 31 1.23 -0.50 13.94
CA GLY A 31 1.67 0.63 13.12
C GLY A 31 2.72 0.24 12.07
N LEU A 32 3.69 -0.60 12.44
CA LEU A 32 4.71 -1.14 11.54
C LEU A 32 4.11 -2.11 10.50
N ALA A 33 3.19 -2.99 10.92
CA ALA A 33 2.54 -3.95 10.04
C ALA A 33 1.67 -3.26 8.99
N ASP A 34 0.97 -2.19 9.38
CA ASP A 34 0.13 -1.39 8.48
C ASP A 34 0.98 -0.68 7.43
N GLN A 35 2.09 -0.05 7.82
CA GLN A 35 3.05 0.56 6.90
C GLN A 35 3.68 -0.46 5.93
N ALA A 36 4.05 -1.64 6.44
CA ALA A 36 4.62 -2.70 5.61
C ALA A 36 3.60 -3.22 4.60
N SER A 37 2.36 -3.46 5.04
CA SER A 37 1.27 -3.91 4.19
C SER A 37 0.92 -2.88 3.11
N ALA A 38 0.88 -1.59 3.46
CA ALA A 38 0.65 -0.51 2.51
C ALA A 38 1.74 -0.46 1.42
N LYS A 39 3.02 -0.56 1.81
CA LYS A 39 4.14 -0.61 0.85
C LYS A 39 4.06 -1.83 -0.07
N ILE A 40 3.72 -3.00 0.47
CA ILE A 40 3.56 -4.23 -0.31
C ILE A 40 2.38 -4.09 -1.27
N LYS A 41 1.24 -3.56 -0.82
CA LYS A 41 0.07 -3.32 -1.67
C LYS A 41 0.39 -2.35 -2.81
N GLN A 42 1.04 -1.21 -2.52
CA GLN A 42 1.44 -0.27 -3.56
C GLN A 42 2.37 -0.92 -4.58
N ALA A 43 3.39 -1.66 -4.12
CA ALA A 43 4.31 -2.35 -5.04
C ALA A 43 3.59 -3.43 -5.87
N ALA A 44 2.67 -4.17 -5.26
CA ALA A 44 1.88 -5.19 -5.95
C ALA A 44 0.90 -4.59 -6.96
N GLU A 45 0.23 -3.49 -6.60
CA GLU A 45 -0.65 -2.74 -7.50
C GLU A 45 0.14 -2.16 -8.66
N ASP A 46 1.31 -1.54 -8.44
CA ASP A 46 2.13 -0.96 -9.51
C ASP A 46 2.61 -2.03 -10.52
N VAL A 47 2.96 -3.23 -10.03
CA VAL A 47 3.31 -4.38 -10.86
C VAL A 47 2.08 -4.93 -11.59
N ALA A 48 0.95 -5.06 -10.90
CA ALA A 48 -0.29 -5.56 -11.47
C ALA A 48 -0.84 -4.62 -12.55
N ASP A 49 -0.74 -3.30 -12.35
CA ASP A 49 -1.15 -2.29 -13.32
C ASP A 49 -0.29 -2.38 -14.58
N LYS A 50 1.05 -2.42 -14.44
CA LYS A 50 1.96 -2.61 -15.58
C LYS A 50 1.72 -3.93 -16.31
N ALA A 51 1.46 -5.00 -15.58
CA ALA A 51 1.13 -6.30 -16.16
C ALA A 51 -0.20 -6.25 -16.92
N LYS A 52 -1.22 -5.59 -16.36
CA LYS A 52 -2.50 -5.36 -17.05
C LYS A 52 -2.30 -4.54 -18.30
N ASP A 53 -1.56 -3.44 -18.26
CA ASP A 53 -1.30 -2.56 -19.42
C ASP A 53 -0.64 -3.33 -20.57
N VAL A 54 0.36 -4.17 -20.24
CA VAL A 54 1.02 -5.05 -21.23
C VAL A 54 0.04 -6.10 -21.79
N VAL A 55 -0.74 -6.75 -20.92
CA VAL A 55 -1.70 -7.77 -21.33
C VAL A 55 -2.83 -7.17 -22.18
N ASP A 56 -3.36 -6.00 -21.81
CA ASP A 56 -4.37 -5.27 -22.57
C ASP A 56 -3.80 -4.80 -23.91
N GLY A 57 -2.57 -4.27 -23.97
CA GLY A 57 -1.91 -3.90 -25.22
C GLY A 57 -1.69 -5.10 -26.17
N ILE A 58 -1.40 -6.28 -25.61
CA ILE A 58 -1.31 -7.53 -26.39
C ILE A 58 -2.70 -7.98 -26.85
N LYS A 59 -3.71 -7.88 -25.96
CA LYS A 59 -5.09 -8.26 -26.25
C LYS A 59 -5.72 -7.37 -27.31
N ASP A 60 -5.45 -6.07 -27.29
CA ASP A 60 -5.93 -5.10 -28.27
C ASP A 60 -5.35 -5.39 -29.67
N LYS A 61 -4.05 -5.69 -29.75
CA LYS A 61 -3.38 -6.12 -31.00
C LYS A 61 -3.85 -7.48 -31.51
N LEU A 62 -4.16 -8.42 -30.63
CA LEU A 62 -4.64 -9.75 -31.01
C LEU A 62 -6.13 -9.79 -31.33
N SER A 63 -6.94 -8.93 -30.70
CA SER A 63 -8.39 -8.90 -30.88
C SER A 63 -8.83 -8.12 -32.12
N GLY A 64 -7.90 -7.53 -32.86
CA GLY A 64 -8.05 -7.17 -34.27
C GLY A 64 -9.17 -6.17 -34.55
N LYS A 65 -9.07 -4.96 -33.99
CA LYS A 65 -9.72 -3.77 -34.54
C LYS A 65 -8.72 -2.92 -35.32
#